data_AF-A0A673J113-F1
#
_entry.id   AF-A0A673J113-F1
#
_cell.length_a   1.000
_cell.length_b   1.000
_cell.length_c   1.000
_cell.angle_alpha   90.00
_cell.angle_beta   90.00
_cell.angle_gamma   90.00
#
_symmetry.space_group_name_H-M   'P 1'
#
loop_
_entity.id
_entity.type
_entity.pdbx_description
1 polymer ?
#
loop_
_entity_poly.entity_id
_entity_poly.type
_entity_poly.pdbx_seq_one_letter_code
_entity_poly.pdbx_strand_id
1 'polypeptide(L)'
;MKTFCGRANPTTGALDWVEESEEYDYHQEIARSCYADMLHDKDRNEKYYEGIRAAVSRVKARGERVVVLDIGTGTSLLSMMAVTAGADYCYAIEVFKPMATINYYY
;
A
#
# COMPACT_ATOMS: atom_id res chain seq x y z
N MET A 1 -5.14 -23.00 0.37
CA MET A 1 -4.19 -22.13 -0.36
C MET A 1 -3.16 -21.65 0.63
N LYS A 2 -1.87 -21.90 0.37
CA LYS A 2 -0.77 -21.51 1.27
C LYS A 2 -0.43 -20.03 1.13
N THR A 3 -0.04 -19.38 2.23
CA THR A 3 0.25 -17.93 2.28
C THR A 3 1.74 -17.71 2.48
N PHE A 4 2.32 -16.73 1.81
CA PHE A 4 3.70 -16.32 2.05
C PHE A 4 3.73 -15.07 2.91
N CYS A 5 4.44 -15.13 4.03
CA CYS A 5 4.60 -14.01 4.96
C CYS A 5 6.08 -13.64 5.10
N GLY A 6 6.35 -12.34 5.18
CA GLY A 6 7.69 -11.83 5.48
C GLY A 6 8.02 -12.06 6.96
N ARG A 7 9.10 -12.77 7.25
CA ARG A 7 9.60 -12.99 8.61
C ARG A 7 11.03 -12.48 8.71
N ALA A 8 11.33 -11.73 9.77
CA ALA A 8 12.70 -11.38 10.09
C ALA A 8 13.44 -12.64 10.54
N ASN A 9 14.55 -12.95 9.88
CA ASN A 9 15.45 -14.04 10.25
C ASN A 9 16.10 -13.70 11.61
N PRO A 10 15.94 -14.54 12.64
CA PRO A 10 16.44 -14.21 13.99
C PRO A 10 17.96 -14.25 14.09
N THR A 11 18.66 -14.87 13.13
CA THR A 11 20.11 -15.01 13.13
C THR A 11 20.80 -13.95 12.27
N THR A 12 20.18 -13.53 11.16
CA THR A 12 20.77 -12.57 10.21
C THR A 12 20.11 -11.19 10.23
N GLY A 13 18.89 -11.08 10.77
CA GLY A 13 18.07 -9.88 10.70
C GLY A 13 17.48 -9.58 9.32
N ALA A 14 17.77 -10.41 8.30
CA ALA A 14 17.24 -10.25 6.96
C ALA A 14 15.74 -10.58 6.90
N LEU A 15 15.02 -9.98 5.95
CA LEU A 15 13.63 -10.34 5.68
C LEU A 15 13.59 -11.59 4.78
N ASP A 16 13.10 -12.70 5.30
CA ASP A 16 12.89 -13.96 4.58
C ASP A 16 11.40 -14.16 4.26
N TRP A 17 11.10 -14.85 3.16
CA TRP A 17 9.73 -15.25 2.81
C TRP A 17 9.48 -16.68 3.26
N VAL A 18 8.52 -16.86 4.17
CA VAL A 18 8.18 -18.16 4.74
C VAL A 18 6.80 -18.58 4.28
N GLU A 19 6.65 -19.86 3.93
CA GLU A 19 5.36 -20.47 3.60
C GLU A 19 4.64 -20.81 4.91
N GLU A 20 3.48 -20.20 5.12
CA GLU A 20 2.65 -20.35 6.32
C GLU A 20 1.42 -21.21 6.05
N SER A 21 0.92 -21.87 7.10
CA SER A 21 -0.23 -22.79 7.02
C SER A 21 -1.54 -22.07 6.68
N GLU A 22 -2.59 -22.83 6.33
CA GLU A 22 -3.91 -22.26 6.00
C GLU A 22 -4.62 -21.60 7.19
N GLU A 23 -4.23 -21.95 8.42
CA GLU A 23 -4.76 -21.38 9.67
C GLU A 23 -3.96 -20.14 10.14
N TYR A 24 -3.36 -19.41 9.21
CA TYR A 24 -2.51 -18.28 9.54
C TYR A 24 -3.26 -17.18 10.30
N ASP A 25 -2.75 -16.80 11.47
CA ASP A 25 -3.33 -15.75 12.32
C ASP A 25 -3.03 -14.36 11.77
N TYR A 26 -3.89 -13.93 10.84
CA TYR A 26 -3.88 -12.59 10.27
C TYR A 26 -4.12 -11.47 11.30
N HIS A 27 -4.75 -11.76 12.45
CA HIS A 27 -5.05 -10.73 13.44
C HIS A 27 -3.79 -10.21 14.11
N GLN A 28 -2.85 -11.10 14.43
CA GLN A 28 -1.56 -10.68 14.99
C GLN A 28 -0.70 -9.92 13.98
N GLU A 29 -0.73 -10.27 12.69
CA GLU A 29 0.00 -9.49 11.68
C GLU A 29 -0.58 -8.09 11.50
N ILE A 30 -1.90 -7.94 11.43
CA ILE A 30 -2.53 -6.62 11.38
C ILE A 30 -2.14 -5.81 12.63
N ALA A 31 -2.25 -6.42 13.82
CA ALA A 31 -1.96 -5.74 15.09
C ALA A 31 -0.49 -5.31 15.24
N ARG A 32 0.45 -6.06 14.62
CA ARG A 32 1.88 -5.74 14.62
C ARG A 32 2.31 -4.88 13.43
N SER A 33 1.43 -4.64 12.48
CA SER A 33 1.72 -3.79 11.33
C SER A 33 1.67 -2.32 11.74
N CYS A 34 2.57 -1.50 11.20
CA CYS A 34 2.64 -0.08 11.53
C CYS A 34 1.58 0.78 10.81
N TYR A 35 0.50 0.19 10.28
CA TYR A 35 -0.49 0.94 9.48
C TYR A 35 -1.11 2.12 10.24
N ALA A 36 -1.40 1.96 11.53
CA ALA A 36 -1.98 3.04 12.35
C ALA A 36 -1.01 4.22 12.52
N ASP A 37 0.25 3.94 12.91
CA ASP A 37 1.28 4.98 13.05
C ASP A 37 1.51 5.71 11.72
N MET A 38 1.57 4.95 10.63
CA MET A 38 1.68 5.46 9.27
C MET A 38 0.52 6.39 8.88
N LEU A 39 -0.72 6.04 9.24
CA LEU A 39 -1.90 6.89 8.95
C LEU A 39 -1.91 8.16 9.81
N HIS A 40 -1.40 8.10 11.04
CA HIS A 40 -1.28 9.26 11.92
C HIS A 40 -0.06 10.14 11.63
N ASP A 41 0.90 9.66 10.84
CA ASP A 41 2.05 10.44 10.38
C ASP A 41 1.64 11.50 9.35
N LYS A 42 1.28 12.68 9.87
CA LYS A 42 0.81 13.81 9.08
C LYS A 42 1.87 14.31 8.09
N ASP A 43 3.11 14.46 8.55
CA ASP A 43 4.19 15.00 7.72
C ASP A 43 4.48 14.10 6.52
N ARG A 44 4.54 12.78 6.75
CA ARG A 44 4.67 11.78 5.69
C ARG A 44 3.53 11.88 4.69
N ASN A 45 2.28 11.95 5.18
CA ASN A 45 1.10 11.97 4.31
C ASN A 45 1.01 13.26 3.48
N GLU A 46 1.38 14.42 4.05
CA GLU A 46 1.44 15.70 3.32
C GLU A 46 2.51 15.65 2.21
N LYS A 47 3.72 15.18 2.53
CA LYS A 47 4.82 15.05 1.55
C LYS A 47 4.46 14.10 0.39
N TYR A 48 3.84 12.96 0.69
CA TYR A 48 3.35 12.07 -0.36
C TYR A 48 2.32 12.77 -1.24
N TYR A 49 1.36 13.48 -0.64
CA TYR A 49 0.29 14.09 -1.40
C TYR A 49 0.79 15.22 -2.32
N GLU A 50 1.72 16.05 -1.83
CA GLU A 50 2.38 17.08 -2.64
C GLU A 50 3.10 16.47 -3.86
N GLY A 51 3.88 15.41 -3.62
CA GLY A 51 4.59 14.68 -4.67
C GLY A 51 3.65 14.07 -5.70
N ILE A 52 2.57 13.42 -5.25
CA ILE A 52 1.54 12.82 -6.10
C ILE A 52 0.87 13.90 -6.96
N ARG A 53 0.44 15.01 -6.36
CA ARG A 53 -0.20 16.12 -7.11
C ARG A 53 0.73 16.68 -8.18
N ALA A 54 1.99 16.90 -7.85
CA ALA A 54 2.98 17.38 -8.81
C ALA A 54 3.19 16.36 -9.95
N ALA A 55 3.29 15.06 -9.64
CA ALA A 55 3.46 14.01 -10.64
C ALA A 55 2.27 13.89 -11.58
N VAL A 56 1.04 13.81 -11.03
CA VAL A 56 -0.20 13.76 -11.81
C VAL A 56 -0.33 14.98 -12.72
N SER A 57 -0.07 16.19 -12.18
CA SER A 57 -0.15 17.44 -12.96
C SER A 57 0.83 17.46 -14.12
N ARG A 58 2.06 16.94 -13.93
CA ARG A 58 3.06 16.84 -15.01
C ARG A 58 2.62 15.91 -16.14
N VAL A 59 1.95 14.80 -15.83
CA VAL A 59 1.44 13.88 -16.87
C VAL A 59 0.25 14.53 -17.60
N LYS A 60 -0.68 15.15 -16.87
CA LYS A 60 -1.80 15.89 -17.47
C LYS A 60 -1.35 17.01 -18.38
N ALA A 61 -0.32 17.76 -18.00
CA ALA A 61 0.21 18.85 -18.80
C ALA A 61 0.77 18.39 -20.16
N ARG A 62 1.10 17.11 -20.32
CA ARG A 62 1.48 16.51 -21.60
C ARG A 62 0.30 16.04 -22.44
N GLY A 63 -0.94 16.19 -21.95
CA GLY A 63 -2.14 15.69 -22.61
C GLY A 63 -2.28 14.16 -22.56
N GLU A 64 -1.54 13.50 -21.68
CA GLU A 64 -1.54 12.04 -21.54
C GLU A 64 -2.54 11.58 -20.48
N ARG A 65 -3.05 10.35 -20.65
CA ARG A 65 -3.82 9.66 -19.62
C ARG A 65 -2.92 9.35 -18.43
N VAL A 66 -3.37 9.68 -17.23
CA VAL A 66 -2.66 9.45 -15.98
C VAL A 66 -3.08 8.12 -15.37
N VAL A 67 -2.26 7.08 -15.58
CA VAL A 67 -2.43 5.78 -14.94
C VAL A 67 -1.37 5.62 -13.86
N VAL A 68 -1.81 5.35 -12.63
CA VAL A 68 -0.94 5.22 -11.45
C VAL A 68 -0.81 3.76 -11.03
N LEU A 69 0.36 3.38 -10.54
CA LEU A 69 0.64 2.09 -9.91
C LEU A 69 1.09 2.33 -8.47
N ASP A 70 0.31 1.85 -7.51
CA ASP A 70 0.54 1.98 -6.07
C ASP A 70 0.91 0.61 -5.49
N ILE A 71 2.17 0.44 -5.11
CA ILE A 71 2.75 -0.83 -4.65
C ILE A 71 2.82 -0.82 -3.12
N GLY A 72 2.20 -1.82 -2.48
CA GLY A 72 2.06 -1.82 -1.02
C GLY A 72 0.96 -0.85 -0.58
N THR A 73 -0.21 -0.94 -1.23
CA THR A 73 -1.26 0.07 -1.10
C THR A 73 -1.82 0.17 0.32
N GLY A 74 -1.71 -0.88 1.14
CA GLY A 74 -2.28 -0.91 2.49
C GLY A 74 -3.77 -0.58 2.46
N THR A 75 -4.14 0.55 3.07
CA THR A 75 -5.51 1.10 3.09
C THR A 75 -5.90 1.92 1.86
N SER A 76 -5.06 1.92 0.82
CA SER A 76 -5.22 2.70 -0.41
C SER A 76 -5.23 4.23 -0.25
N LEU A 77 -4.65 4.75 0.84
CA LEU A 77 -4.52 6.19 1.06
C LEU A 77 -3.86 6.90 -0.13
N LEU A 78 -2.74 6.38 -0.63
CA LEU A 78 -1.98 7.00 -1.73
C LEU A 78 -2.71 6.89 -3.06
N SER A 79 -3.36 5.76 -3.33
CA SER A 79 -4.27 5.59 -4.47
C SER A 79 -5.42 6.61 -4.45
N MET A 80 -6.05 6.83 -3.28
CA MET A 80 -7.09 7.86 -3.13
C MET A 80 -6.55 9.28 -3.34
N MET A 81 -5.34 9.58 -2.85
CA MET A 81 -4.66 10.85 -3.13
C MET A 81 -4.41 11.03 -4.64
N ALA A 82 -3.99 9.97 -5.35
CA ALA A 82 -3.75 10.01 -6.78
C ALA A 82 -5.03 10.28 -7.58
N VAL A 83 -6.11 9.58 -7.27
CA VAL A 83 -7.43 9.80 -7.90
C VAL A 83 -7.94 11.21 -7.59
N THR A 84 -7.80 11.69 -6.35
CA THR A 84 -8.19 13.06 -5.97
C THR A 84 -7.36 14.13 -6.69
N ALA A 85 -6.07 13.88 -6.89
CA ALA A 85 -5.21 14.74 -7.72
C ALA A 85 -5.58 14.70 -9.22
N GLY A 86 -6.43 13.76 -9.62
CA GLY A 86 -7.00 13.65 -10.95
C GLY A 86 -6.41 12.54 -11.80
N ALA A 87 -5.77 11.52 -11.21
CA ALA A 87 -5.42 10.31 -11.98
C ALA A 87 -6.67 9.70 -12.63
N ASP A 88 -6.54 9.22 -13.86
CA ASP A 88 -7.64 8.60 -14.61
C ASP A 88 -7.89 7.15 -14.16
N TYR A 89 -6.86 6.49 -13.64
CA TYR A 89 -6.95 5.15 -13.10
C TYR A 89 -5.78 4.86 -12.15
N CYS A 90 -6.00 4.00 -11.15
CA CYS A 90 -4.95 3.55 -10.24
C CYS A 90 -5.01 2.01 -10.10
N TYR A 91 -3.88 1.34 -10.32
CA TYR A 91 -3.68 -0.05 -9.96
C TYR A 91 -3.04 -0.12 -8.59
N ALA A 92 -3.79 -0.58 -7.60
CA ALA A 92 -3.35 -0.72 -6.22
C ALA A 92 -2.98 -2.19 -5.93
N ILE A 93 -1.76 -2.44 -5.49
CA ILE A 93 -1.24 -3.78 -5.21
C ILE A 93 -0.98 -3.92 -3.71
N GLU A 94 -1.56 -4.94 -3.09
CA GLU A 94 -1.29 -5.34 -1.72
C GLU A 94 -1.09 -6.85 -1.66
N VAL A 95 0.05 -7.27 -1.09
CA VAL A 95 0.39 -8.70 -0.92
C VAL A 95 -0.38 -9.29 0.25
N PHE A 96 -0.66 -8.46 1.25
CA PHE A 96 -1.33 -8.87 2.47
C PHE A 96 -2.85 -8.93 2.26
N LYS A 97 -3.35 -10.14 1.99
CA LYS A 97 -4.75 -10.38 1.60
C LYS A 97 -5.81 -9.69 2.48
N PRO A 98 -5.72 -9.66 3.83
CA PRO A 98 -6.70 -8.93 4.64
C PRO A 98 -6.76 -7.43 4.29
N MET A 99 -5.60 -6.80 4.07
CA MET A 99 -5.52 -5.39 3.67
C MET A 99 -5.94 -5.17 2.22
N ALA A 100 -5.64 -6.11 1.33
CA ALA A 100 -6.18 -6.04 -0.03
C ALA A 100 -7.72 -6.09 -0.04
N THR A 101 -8.32 -6.86 0.88
CA THR A 101 -9.78 -7.07 0.93
C THR A 101 -10.54 -5.84 1.40
N ILE A 102 -10.02 -5.06 2.35
CA ILE A 102 -10.71 -3.85 2.83
C ILE A 102 -10.88 -2.79 1.74
N ASN A 103 -10.05 -2.83 0.68
CA ASN A 103 -10.10 -1.90 -0.43
C ASN A 103 -11.24 -2.20 -1.43
N TYR A 104 -11.86 -3.39 -1.39
CA TYR A 104 -12.96 -3.78 -2.30
C TYR A 104 -14.34 -3.27 -1.87
N TYR A 105 -14.47 -2.67 -0.69
CA TYR A 105 -15.75 -2.23 -0.14
C TYR A 105 -16.14 -0.78 -0.50
N TYR A 106 -15.35 -0.12 -1.36
CA TYR A 106 -15.60 1.22 -1.91
C TYR A 106 -15.47 1.22 -3.43
#